data_AF-A0A7W0NBT3-F1
#
_entry.id   AF-A0A7W0NBT3-F1
#
_cell.length_a   1.000
_cell.length_b   1.000
_cell.length_c   1.000
_cell.angle_alpha   90.00
_cell.angle_beta   90.00
_cell.angle_gamma   90.00
#
_symmetry.space_group_name_H-M   'P 1'
#
loop_
_entity.id
_entity.type
_entity.pdbx_description
1 polymer ?
#
loop_
_entity_poly.entity_id
_entity_poly.type
_entity_poly.pdbx_seq_one_letter_code
_entity_poly.pdbx_strand_id
1 'polypeptide(L)'
;MQARACGCDEFQWRRLLSRRHLLKTTAGAAAALAALPEGRMFGQGASPGASPAATPGASARRVVLSGDVVTNTSYISPLVELYGDIEIGQRSFIASNTILFASDGRIVSLGDENNVQDNVYLLASKGNLMFSDQVSIAHHAIIENSTVGDFTFFGFRSRTRNSEIGEGSMIMHNTDVENVSIPPNRITPMGVLISTQAEADALPELIEANDEFKHEVQEVNLEFAESYIRLYEELGRSGVESAGVNPSTSWNPDPITPQIGEATVLAELVRIVGDVRLGEESSVGQRTAIRADEGTPIVIGRRARIQSRVTFHALKGTRVDVGENARIGDGNVIHGPVSIGDNFESEDDCVVFRATVEDNVTVRSGATVAGEFTLREGTIVPEGTVVSTQEEADALPVR
;
A
#
# COMPACT_ATOMS: atom_id res chain seq x y z
N MET A 1 27.69 4.85 -6.83
CA MET A 1 26.91 4.84 -8.09
C MET A 1 25.73 5.77 -7.87
N GLN A 2 25.56 6.78 -8.71
CA GLN A 2 24.46 7.75 -8.59
C GLN A 2 23.16 7.07 -9.00
N ALA A 3 22.17 7.03 -8.10
CA ALA A 3 20.80 6.71 -8.45
C ALA A 3 20.30 7.80 -9.42
N ARG A 4 19.76 7.37 -10.57
CA ARG A 4 19.17 8.28 -11.56
C ARG A 4 17.76 8.63 -11.10
N ALA A 5 17.46 9.93 -11.07
CA ALA A 5 16.16 10.47 -10.70
C ALA A 5 15.03 9.80 -11.49
N CYS A 6 14.00 9.34 -10.78
CA CYS A 6 12.71 8.99 -11.36
C CYS A 6 12.17 10.23 -12.11
N GLY A 7 12.10 10.13 -13.44
CA GLY A 7 11.81 11.23 -14.36
C GLY A 7 10.38 11.74 -14.32
N CYS A 8 9.95 12.30 -13.19
CA CYS A 8 8.77 13.16 -13.14
C CYS A 8 9.10 14.50 -13.81
N ASP A 9 9.10 14.55 -15.15
CA ASP A 9 9.22 15.82 -15.87
C ASP A 9 7.95 16.67 -15.65
N GLU A 10 8.17 17.79 -14.98
CA GLU A 10 7.26 18.82 -14.51
C GLU A 10 6.31 19.37 -15.60
N PHE A 11 6.69 19.22 -16.87
CA PHE A 11 6.01 19.84 -18.00
C PHE A 11 4.67 19.19 -18.36
N GLN A 12 4.48 17.89 -18.10
CA GLN A 12 3.20 17.22 -18.38
C GLN A 12 2.13 17.53 -17.32
N TRP A 13 2.53 17.69 -16.05
CA TRP A 13 1.61 17.90 -14.93
C TRP A 13 0.99 19.30 -14.89
N ARG A 14 1.77 20.35 -15.21
CA ARG A 14 1.30 21.74 -15.21
C ARG A 14 0.12 21.98 -16.18
N ARG A 15 0.06 21.25 -17.31
CA ARG A 15 -1.05 21.37 -18.27
C ARG A 15 -2.37 20.80 -17.76
N LEU A 16 -2.35 19.71 -16.99
CA LEU A 16 -3.57 19.10 -16.44
C LEU A 16 -4.12 19.92 -15.25
N LEU A 17 -3.24 20.38 -14.35
CA LEU A 17 -3.65 21.19 -13.19
C LEU A 17 -4.12 22.61 -13.58
N SER A 18 -3.55 23.21 -14.63
CA SER A 18 -3.99 24.53 -15.13
C SER A 18 -5.45 24.58 -15.61
N ARG A 19 -6.06 23.43 -15.94
CA ARG A 19 -7.48 23.36 -16.32
C ARG A 19 -8.44 23.39 -15.12
N ARG A 20 -7.97 23.08 -13.91
CA ARG A 20 -8.78 23.16 -12.67
C ARG A 20 -8.92 24.56 -12.10
N HIS A 21 -8.03 25.50 -12.43
CA HIS A 21 -8.07 26.87 -11.88
C HIS A 21 -9.15 27.78 -12.52
N LEU A 22 -9.84 27.33 -13.59
CA LEU A 22 -10.88 28.11 -14.27
C LEU A 22 -12.32 27.82 -13.80
N LEU A 23 -12.54 26.95 -12.80
CA LEU A 23 -13.88 26.56 -12.35
C LEU A 23 -14.17 26.82 -10.86
N LYS A 24 -13.31 27.57 -10.15
CA LYS A 24 -13.55 27.98 -8.75
C LYS A 24 -13.66 29.49 -8.59
N THR A 25 -14.60 30.12 -9.28
CA THR A 25 -15.11 31.45 -8.89
C THR A 25 -16.60 31.55 -9.16
N THR A 26 -17.41 31.18 -8.17
CA THR A 26 -18.63 31.89 -7.74
C THR A 26 -19.23 31.18 -6.52
N ALA A 27 -18.89 31.68 -5.33
CA ALA A 27 -19.69 31.44 -4.14
C ALA A 27 -20.69 32.61 -3.99
N GLY A 28 -21.96 32.29 -3.71
CA GLY A 28 -22.89 33.20 -3.07
C GLY A 28 -24.25 33.35 -3.74
N ALA A 29 -25.27 32.64 -3.25
CA ALA A 29 -26.48 33.26 -2.70
C ALA A 29 -27.51 32.21 -2.24
N ALA A 30 -28.14 32.53 -1.12
CA ALA A 30 -29.05 31.79 -0.27
C ALA A 30 -30.40 31.32 -0.86
N ALA A 31 -30.95 30.31 -0.17
CA ALA A 31 -32.35 30.13 0.27
C ALA A 31 -33.49 29.96 -0.75
N ALA A 32 -34.24 28.85 -0.63
CA ALA A 32 -35.68 28.85 -0.33
C ALA A 32 -36.24 27.43 -0.15
N LEU A 33 -37.21 27.32 0.77
CA LEU A 33 -37.96 26.15 1.23
C LEU A 33 -39.01 25.61 0.22
N ALA A 34 -39.43 24.36 0.50
CA ALA A 34 -40.80 23.78 0.35
C ALA A 34 -41.30 23.54 -1.10
N ALA A 35 -42.14 22.56 -1.44
CA ALA A 35 -43.05 21.68 -0.69
C ALA A 35 -43.34 20.42 -1.55
N LEU A 36 -43.75 19.32 -0.90
CA LEU A 36 -44.48 18.21 -1.54
C LEU A 36 -45.93 18.64 -1.87
N PRO A 37 -46.60 17.92 -2.78
CA PRO A 37 -47.85 17.30 -2.35
C PRO A 37 -48.10 15.86 -2.85
N GLU A 38 -48.94 15.19 -2.07
CA GLU A 38 -49.46 13.82 -2.17
C GLU A 38 -50.47 13.62 -3.32
N GLY A 39 -50.67 12.36 -3.75
CA GLY A 39 -51.73 12.00 -4.70
C GLY A 39 -51.95 10.49 -4.96
N ARG A 40 -52.65 9.82 -4.03
CA ARG A 40 -53.56 8.65 -4.07
C ARG A 40 -53.49 7.49 -5.11
N MET A 41 -53.74 6.30 -4.54
CA MET A 41 -53.97 4.93 -5.04
C MET A 41 -55.13 4.69 -6.02
N PHE A 42 -55.03 3.61 -6.83
CA PHE A 42 -55.91 2.40 -7.01
C PHE A 42 -55.31 1.60 -8.21
N GLY A 43 -55.29 0.27 -8.37
CA GLY A 43 -55.90 -0.88 -7.71
C GLY A 43 -55.30 -2.21 -8.27
N GLN A 44 -55.86 -3.34 -7.82
CA GLN A 44 -55.36 -4.72 -7.81
C GLN A 44 -55.18 -5.42 -9.18
N GLY A 45 -54.30 -6.44 -9.23
CA GLY A 45 -54.29 -7.47 -10.28
C GLY A 45 -53.20 -8.56 -10.13
N ALA A 46 -53.58 -9.69 -9.53
CA ALA A 46 -53.10 -11.08 -9.72
C ALA A 46 -51.60 -11.47 -9.70
N SER A 47 -51.25 -12.39 -8.79
CA SER A 47 -50.08 -13.28 -8.87
C SER A 47 -50.28 -14.38 -9.92
N PRO A 48 -49.18 -15.00 -10.43
CA PRO A 48 -48.84 -16.33 -9.90
C PRO A 48 -47.33 -16.63 -9.84
N GLY A 49 -46.97 -17.60 -8.98
CA GLY A 49 -45.80 -18.46 -9.19
C GLY A 49 -44.67 -18.30 -8.17
N ALA A 50 -44.71 -19.12 -7.12
CA ALA A 50 -43.64 -19.26 -6.14
C ALA A 50 -42.46 -20.11 -6.66
N SER A 51 -41.24 -19.73 -6.29
CA SER A 51 -40.12 -20.64 -6.01
C SER A 51 -39.09 -19.95 -5.11
N PRO A 52 -38.33 -20.74 -4.31
CA PRO A 52 -38.27 -20.53 -2.87
C PRO A 52 -37.22 -19.51 -2.43
N ALA A 53 -37.51 -18.92 -1.28
CA ALA A 53 -36.62 -18.03 -0.54
C ALA A 53 -35.24 -18.67 -0.30
N ALA A 54 -34.20 -18.00 -0.78
CA ALA A 54 -32.83 -18.26 -0.38
C ALA A 54 -32.71 -18.02 1.13
N THR A 55 -32.19 -19.02 1.84
CA THR A 55 -31.94 -19.00 3.27
C THR A 55 -30.83 -17.99 3.59
N PRO A 56 -30.94 -17.15 4.63
CA PRO A 56 -29.88 -16.21 4.97
C PRO A 56 -28.74 -16.90 5.73
N GLY A 57 -27.51 -16.59 5.32
CA GLY A 57 -26.33 -16.61 6.18
C GLY A 57 -25.49 -17.89 6.14
N ALA A 58 -24.68 -18.07 5.09
CA ALA A 58 -23.37 -18.67 5.33
C ALA A 58 -22.51 -17.57 5.95
N SER A 59 -22.22 -17.71 7.24
CA SER A 59 -21.13 -16.95 7.86
C SER A 59 -19.88 -17.18 7.02
N ALA A 60 -19.20 -16.11 6.59
CA ALA A 60 -17.87 -16.20 6.01
C ALA A 60 -17.04 -17.17 6.87
N ARG A 61 -16.84 -18.39 6.36
CA ARG A 61 -16.02 -19.39 7.05
C ARG A 61 -14.62 -18.83 6.93
N ARG A 62 -14.02 -18.49 8.06
CA ARG A 62 -12.57 -18.25 8.15
C ARG A 62 -11.90 -19.51 7.63
N VAL A 63 -11.48 -19.50 6.37
CA VAL A 63 -10.57 -20.51 5.83
C VAL A 63 -9.20 -20.05 6.31
N VAL A 64 -8.91 -20.28 7.60
CA VAL A 64 -7.53 -20.33 8.04
C VAL A 64 -6.91 -21.40 7.17
N LEU A 65 -6.01 -21.04 6.23
CA LEU A 65 -5.14 -22.04 5.64
C LEU A 65 -4.52 -22.80 6.80
N SER A 66 -4.82 -24.08 6.86
CA SER A 66 -4.19 -25.01 7.77
C SER A 66 -2.72 -25.09 7.38
N GLY A 67 -1.90 -24.19 7.90
CA GLY A 67 -0.45 -24.36 7.96
C GLY A 67 0.36 -24.20 6.67
N ASP A 68 -0.26 -24.09 5.49
CA ASP A 68 0.49 -24.04 4.23
C ASP A 68 1.05 -22.63 3.96
N VAL A 69 2.25 -22.38 4.50
CA VAL A 69 3.11 -21.22 4.20
C VAL A 69 3.59 -21.23 2.74
N VAL A 70 3.41 -22.36 2.05
CA VAL A 70 3.81 -22.58 0.67
C VAL A 70 2.66 -23.21 -0.11
N THR A 71 2.30 -22.63 -1.25
CA THR A 71 1.33 -23.21 -2.20
C THR A 71 1.79 -22.92 -3.62
N ASN A 72 1.69 -23.86 -4.55
CA ASN A 72 2.05 -23.63 -5.95
C ASN A 72 3.44 -23.01 -6.18
N THR A 73 4.46 -23.25 -5.33
CA THR A 73 5.78 -22.56 -5.33
C THR A 73 5.74 -21.07 -4.96
N SER A 74 4.59 -20.61 -4.46
CA SER A 74 4.37 -19.28 -3.88
C SER A 74 4.55 -19.33 -2.37
N TYR A 75 5.13 -18.26 -1.83
CA TYR A 75 5.21 -18.04 -0.39
C TYR A 75 4.02 -17.24 0.12
N ILE A 76 3.40 -17.71 1.19
CA ILE A 76 2.35 -17.01 1.92
C ILE A 76 2.81 -16.84 3.37
N SER A 77 3.02 -15.59 3.79
CA SER A 77 3.35 -15.31 5.19
C SER A 77 2.33 -15.94 6.13
N PRO A 78 2.75 -16.57 7.25
CA PRO A 78 1.83 -17.15 8.22
C PRO A 78 0.93 -16.11 8.93
N LEU A 79 1.18 -14.82 8.70
CA LEU A 79 0.38 -13.69 9.17
C LEU A 79 -0.68 -13.23 8.16
N VAL A 80 -0.81 -13.89 7.01
CA VAL A 80 -1.86 -13.64 6.02
C VAL A 80 -3.18 -14.25 6.49
N GLU A 81 -4.28 -13.54 6.22
CA GLU A 81 -5.62 -14.06 6.45
C GLU A 81 -6.37 -14.22 5.13
N LEU A 82 -6.87 -15.43 4.88
CA LEU A 82 -7.64 -15.77 3.69
C LEU A 82 -9.08 -16.11 4.07
N TYR A 83 -10.04 -15.63 3.28
CA TYR A 83 -11.47 -15.85 3.50
C TYR A 83 -12.17 -16.11 2.17
N GLY A 84 -12.95 -17.18 2.07
CA GLY A 84 -13.73 -17.51 0.87
C GLY A 84 -12.93 -18.25 -0.21
N ASP A 85 -13.35 -18.07 -1.46
CA ASP A 85 -12.72 -18.68 -2.63
C ASP A 85 -11.52 -17.85 -3.10
N ILE A 86 -10.32 -18.42 -2.97
CA ILE A 86 -9.05 -17.75 -3.23
C ILE A 86 -8.18 -18.65 -4.10
N GLU A 87 -7.74 -18.12 -5.24
CA GLU A 87 -6.78 -18.77 -6.14
C GLU A 87 -5.47 -17.99 -6.16
N ILE A 88 -4.35 -18.70 -6.04
CA ILE A 88 -3.00 -18.13 -6.06
C ILE A 88 -2.18 -18.93 -7.05
N GLY A 89 -1.66 -18.27 -8.08
CA GLY A 89 -0.76 -18.84 -9.07
C GLY A 89 0.61 -19.20 -8.49
N GLN A 90 1.56 -19.43 -9.37
CA GLN A 90 2.91 -19.89 -9.04
C GLN A 90 3.83 -18.74 -8.65
N ARG A 91 4.92 -19.05 -7.92
CA ARG A 91 6.05 -18.16 -7.69
C ARG A 91 5.68 -16.76 -7.14
N SER A 92 4.55 -16.67 -6.45
CA SER A 92 4.02 -15.44 -5.88
C SER A 92 4.55 -15.20 -4.47
N PHE A 93 4.67 -13.93 -4.08
CA PHE A 93 5.09 -13.53 -2.74
C PHE A 93 3.97 -12.76 -2.03
N ILE A 94 3.34 -13.36 -1.02
CA ILE A 94 2.30 -12.73 -0.20
C ILE A 94 2.86 -12.44 1.19
N ALA A 95 3.03 -11.15 1.47
CA ALA A 95 3.66 -10.61 2.66
C ALA A 95 2.73 -10.57 3.88
N SER A 96 3.27 -10.10 5.01
CA SER A 96 2.62 -10.23 6.31
C SER A 96 1.43 -9.28 6.47
N ASN A 97 0.47 -9.69 7.31
CA ASN A 97 -0.70 -8.89 7.68
C ASN A 97 -1.65 -8.54 6.52
N THR A 98 -1.43 -9.14 5.35
CA THR A 98 -2.28 -9.04 4.18
C THR A 98 -3.55 -9.87 4.35
N ILE A 99 -4.67 -9.34 3.85
CA ILE A 99 -5.97 -10.00 3.95
C ILE A 99 -6.56 -10.13 2.55
N LEU A 100 -6.93 -11.35 2.18
CA LEU A 100 -7.70 -11.65 0.97
C LEU A 100 -9.08 -12.15 1.39
N PHE A 101 -10.12 -11.52 0.87
CA PHE A 101 -11.50 -11.83 1.21
C PHE A 101 -12.36 -11.95 -0.04
N ALA A 102 -13.00 -13.10 -0.21
CA ALA A 102 -14.05 -13.36 -1.18
C ALA A 102 -15.38 -13.68 -0.48
N SER A 103 -16.42 -12.91 -0.79
CA SER A 103 -17.80 -13.22 -0.41
C SER A 103 -18.33 -14.47 -1.12
N ASP A 104 -19.43 -15.04 -0.63
CA ASP A 104 -20.08 -16.19 -1.25
C ASP A 104 -20.35 -15.98 -2.76
N GLY A 105 -19.90 -16.92 -3.58
CA GLY A 105 -20.03 -16.87 -5.05
C GLY A 105 -19.10 -15.85 -5.73
N ARG A 106 -18.14 -15.30 -5.00
CA ARG A 106 -17.05 -14.47 -5.51
C ARG A 106 -15.72 -15.17 -5.34
N ILE A 107 -14.72 -14.67 -6.06
CA ILE A 107 -13.36 -15.17 -6.03
C ILE A 107 -12.37 -13.99 -6.00
N VAL A 108 -11.28 -14.16 -5.25
CA VAL A 108 -10.03 -13.41 -5.47
C VAL A 108 -9.06 -14.36 -6.17
N SER A 109 -8.66 -14.05 -7.39
CA SER A 109 -7.72 -14.87 -8.17
C SER A 109 -6.49 -14.06 -8.50
N LEU A 110 -5.32 -14.63 -8.18
CA LEU A 110 -3.99 -14.13 -8.54
C LEU A 110 -3.38 -15.08 -9.56
N GLY A 111 -2.98 -14.58 -10.73
CA GLY A 111 -2.13 -15.31 -11.68
C GLY A 111 -0.73 -15.61 -11.14
N ASP A 112 0.19 -15.92 -12.04
CA ASP A 112 1.56 -16.29 -11.71
C ASP A 112 2.43 -15.06 -11.38
N GLU A 113 3.43 -15.27 -10.53
CA GLU A 113 4.48 -14.29 -10.19
C GLU A 113 3.95 -12.98 -9.60
N ASN A 114 2.80 -12.99 -8.94
CA ASN A 114 2.27 -11.81 -8.27
C ASN A 114 2.99 -11.53 -6.95
N ASN A 115 3.10 -10.26 -6.58
CA ASN A 115 3.51 -9.88 -5.22
C ASN A 115 2.45 -9.02 -4.53
N VAL A 116 2.11 -9.43 -3.31
CA VAL A 116 1.10 -8.78 -2.47
C VAL A 116 1.76 -8.41 -1.16
N GLN A 117 2.19 -7.15 -1.07
CA GLN A 117 3.09 -6.67 -0.02
C GLN A 117 2.36 -6.41 1.30
N ASP A 118 3.08 -5.94 2.33
CA ASP A 118 2.60 -5.93 3.71
C ASP A 118 1.34 -5.06 3.87
N ASN A 119 0.42 -5.54 4.71
CA ASN A 119 -0.84 -4.85 5.06
C ASN A 119 -1.79 -4.54 3.87
N VAL A 120 -1.66 -5.24 2.74
CA VAL A 120 -2.58 -5.11 1.60
C VAL A 120 -3.96 -5.71 1.93
N TYR A 121 -5.02 -5.12 1.36
CA TYR A 121 -6.38 -5.65 1.48
C TYR A 121 -7.02 -5.90 0.11
N LEU A 122 -7.33 -7.16 -0.19
CA LEU A 122 -7.96 -7.60 -1.42
C LEU A 122 -9.39 -8.07 -1.14
N LEU A 123 -10.38 -7.46 -1.79
CA LEU A 123 -11.80 -7.70 -1.50
C LEU A 123 -12.63 -7.98 -2.76
N ALA A 124 -13.14 -9.20 -2.87
CA ALA A 124 -14.17 -9.58 -3.82
C ALA A 124 -15.52 -9.71 -3.10
N SER A 125 -16.34 -8.67 -3.13
CA SER A 125 -17.63 -8.64 -2.42
C SER A 125 -18.83 -8.44 -3.34
N LYS A 126 -18.75 -7.47 -4.25
CA LYS A 126 -19.80 -7.13 -5.23
C LYS A 126 -19.51 -7.73 -6.60
N GLY A 127 -18.24 -7.95 -6.90
CA GLY A 127 -17.74 -8.60 -8.10
C GLY A 127 -16.55 -9.49 -7.76
N ASN A 128 -16.05 -10.21 -8.76
CA ASN A 128 -14.81 -10.94 -8.61
C ASN A 128 -13.64 -9.95 -8.60
N LEU A 129 -12.52 -10.36 -8.02
CA LEU A 129 -11.27 -9.63 -8.07
C LEU A 129 -10.25 -10.52 -8.74
N MET A 130 -9.83 -10.14 -9.95
CA MET A 130 -9.00 -10.97 -10.82
C MET A 130 -7.74 -10.22 -11.19
N PHE A 131 -6.59 -10.76 -10.82
CA PHE A 131 -5.29 -10.29 -11.22
C PHE A 131 -4.68 -11.29 -12.20
N SER A 132 -4.12 -10.77 -13.28
CA SER A 132 -3.36 -11.55 -14.24
C SER A 132 -1.94 -11.80 -13.71
N ASP A 133 -0.92 -11.90 -14.56
CA ASP A 133 0.42 -12.29 -14.14
C ASP A 133 1.31 -11.08 -13.80
N GLN A 134 2.31 -11.30 -12.93
CA GLN A 134 3.36 -10.33 -12.61
C GLN A 134 2.86 -8.96 -12.08
N VAL A 135 1.73 -8.95 -11.38
CA VAL A 135 1.20 -7.74 -10.73
C VAL A 135 1.92 -7.51 -9.41
N SER A 136 2.38 -6.27 -9.22
CA SER A 136 2.97 -5.79 -7.98
C SER A 136 1.96 -4.95 -7.20
N ILE A 137 1.56 -5.41 -6.02
CA ILE A 137 0.59 -4.74 -5.14
C ILE A 137 1.32 -4.28 -3.88
N ALA A 138 1.76 -3.02 -3.87
CA ALA A 138 2.63 -2.50 -2.84
C ALA A 138 1.91 -2.22 -1.51
N HIS A 139 2.74 -2.00 -0.48
CA HIS A 139 2.33 -1.87 0.92
C HIS A 139 1.04 -1.05 1.11
N HIS A 140 0.09 -1.59 1.86
CA HIS A 140 -1.19 -0.94 2.19
C HIS A 140 -2.18 -0.70 1.04
N ALA A 141 -1.92 -1.15 -0.18
CA ALA A 141 -2.90 -1.00 -1.26
C ALA A 141 -4.22 -1.72 -0.92
N ILE A 142 -5.35 -1.15 -1.36
CA ILE A 142 -6.69 -1.72 -1.19
C ILE A 142 -7.34 -1.88 -2.55
N ILE A 143 -7.61 -3.13 -2.96
CA ILE A 143 -8.16 -3.42 -4.28
C ILE A 143 -9.47 -4.19 -4.15
N GLU A 144 -10.53 -3.71 -4.80
CA GLU A 144 -11.87 -4.24 -4.68
C GLU A 144 -12.51 -4.53 -6.05
N ASN A 145 -13.12 -5.71 -6.21
CA ASN A 145 -14.02 -6.05 -7.34
C ASN A 145 -13.53 -5.62 -8.73
N SER A 146 -12.25 -5.82 -9.04
CA SER A 146 -11.59 -5.25 -10.23
C SER A 146 -10.94 -6.35 -11.09
N THR A 147 -10.71 -6.07 -12.37
CA THR A 147 -9.87 -6.89 -13.24
C THR A 147 -8.57 -6.15 -13.52
N VAL A 148 -7.44 -6.85 -13.42
CA VAL A 148 -6.11 -6.25 -13.52
C VAL A 148 -5.28 -7.03 -14.53
N GLY A 149 -4.80 -6.33 -15.55
CA GLY A 149 -3.91 -6.87 -16.58
C GLY A 149 -2.48 -7.07 -16.10
N ASP A 150 -1.71 -7.78 -16.92
CA ASP A 150 -0.35 -8.20 -16.61
C ASP A 150 0.56 -7.03 -16.24
N PHE A 151 1.54 -7.29 -15.38
CA PHE A 151 2.64 -6.36 -15.13
C PHE A 151 2.22 -4.95 -14.67
N THR A 152 1.08 -4.91 -13.98
CA THR A 152 0.52 -3.71 -13.34
C THR A 152 1.19 -3.47 -11.99
N PHE A 153 1.42 -2.21 -11.63
CA PHE A 153 1.93 -1.82 -10.32
C PHE A 153 0.91 -0.96 -9.56
N PHE A 154 0.61 -1.32 -8.32
CA PHE A 154 -0.16 -0.50 -7.37
C PHE A 154 0.77 0.02 -6.29
N GLY A 155 0.89 1.34 -6.19
CA GLY A 155 1.75 2.01 -5.23
C GLY A 155 1.18 2.03 -3.82
N PHE A 156 2.04 2.42 -2.88
CA PHE A 156 1.72 2.53 -1.46
C PHE A 156 0.36 3.19 -1.20
N ARG A 157 -0.49 2.50 -0.44
CA ARG A 157 -1.82 2.99 -0.03
C ARG A 157 -2.76 3.38 -1.18
N SER A 158 -2.47 3.00 -2.42
CA SER A 158 -3.41 3.21 -3.53
C SER A 158 -4.70 2.41 -3.31
N ARG A 159 -5.81 2.93 -3.82
CA ARG A 159 -7.12 2.28 -3.69
C ARG A 159 -7.76 2.15 -5.06
N THR A 160 -8.15 0.94 -5.43
CA THR A 160 -8.81 0.67 -6.71
C THR A 160 -10.09 -0.11 -6.47
N ARG A 161 -11.22 0.35 -7.02
CA ARG A 161 -12.50 -0.32 -6.84
C ARG A 161 -13.35 -0.34 -8.11
N ASN A 162 -13.99 -1.47 -8.37
CA ASN A 162 -14.93 -1.68 -9.48
C ASN A 162 -14.37 -1.18 -10.83
N SER A 163 -13.09 -1.45 -11.09
CA SER A 163 -12.38 -0.88 -12.24
C SER A 163 -11.69 -1.97 -13.05
N GLU A 164 -11.38 -1.66 -14.30
CA GLU A 164 -10.53 -2.48 -15.14
C GLU A 164 -9.19 -1.76 -15.30
N ILE A 165 -8.08 -2.40 -14.98
CA ILE A 165 -6.75 -1.82 -15.06
C ILE A 165 -5.99 -2.50 -16.19
N GLY A 166 -5.71 -1.76 -17.26
CA GLY A 166 -4.96 -2.27 -18.40
C GLY A 166 -3.53 -2.66 -18.06
N GLU A 167 -3.02 -3.68 -18.75
CA GLU A 167 -1.66 -4.21 -18.58
C GLU A 167 -0.58 -3.12 -18.59
N GLY A 168 0.49 -3.35 -17.83
CA GLY A 168 1.64 -2.46 -17.74
C GLY A 168 1.39 -1.14 -17.00
N SER A 169 0.17 -0.89 -16.52
CA SER A 169 -0.18 0.38 -15.86
C SER A 169 0.45 0.53 -14.47
N MET A 170 0.55 1.77 -14.00
CA MET A 170 1.11 2.12 -12.70
C MET A 170 0.17 3.06 -11.95
N ILE A 171 -0.45 2.56 -10.89
CA ILE A 171 -1.30 3.33 -9.98
C ILE A 171 -0.41 3.87 -8.87
N MET A 172 -0.23 5.19 -8.79
CA MET A 172 0.70 5.83 -7.87
C MET A 172 0.17 5.90 -6.42
N HIS A 173 1.06 6.34 -5.52
CA HIS A 173 0.82 6.38 -4.07
C HIS A 173 -0.40 7.21 -3.70
N ASN A 174 -1.22 6.69 -2.77
CA ASN A 174 -2.46 7.32 -2.31
C ASN A 174 -3.42 7.75 -3.45
N THR A 175 -3.28 7.21 -4.67
CA THR A 175 -4.24 7.42 -5.76
C THR A 175 -5.47 6.55 -5.53
N ASP A 176 -6.66 7.13 -5.77
CA ASP A 176 -7.92 6.41 -5.81
C ASP A 176 -8.39 6.24 -7.26
N VAL A 177 -8.79 5.02 -7.64
CA VAL A 177 -9.35 4.69 -8.96
C VAL A 177 -10.71 4.01 -8.77
N GLU A 178 -11.77 4.58 -9.36
CA GLU A 178 -13.13 4.09 -9.12
C GLU A 178 -14.01 4.09 -10.37
N ASN A 179 -14.64 2.95 -10.66
CA ASN A 179 -15.68 2.82 -11.69
C ASN A 179 -15.23 3.27 -13.10
N VAL A 180 -13.97 3.02 -13.44
CA VAL A 180 -13.38 3.38 -14.73
C VAL A 180 -12.55 2.23 -15.31
N SER A 181 -12.25 2.31 -16.60
CA SER A 181 -11.24 1.46 -17.24
C SER A 181 -9.97 2.30 -17.50
N ILE A 182 -8.85 1.93 -16.91
CA ILE A 182 -7.55 2.56 -17.19
C ILE A 182 -6.94 1.86 -18.41
N PRO A 183 -6.63 2.61 -19.50
CA PRO A 183 -5.96 2.03 -20.67
C PRO A 183 -4.60 1.40 -20.31
N PRO A 184 -4.10 0.44 -21.11
CA PRO A 184 -2.77 -0.13 -20.90
C PRO A 184 -1.65 0.92 -20.88
N ASN A 185 -0.59 0.61 -20.13
CA ASN A 185 0.62 1.42 -20.03
C ASN A 185 0.34 2.88 -19.64
N ARG A 186 -0.55 3.09 -18.67
CA ARG A 186 -0.87 4.42 -18.11
C ARG A 186 -0.39 4.58 -16.68
N ILE A 187 -0.02 5.80 -16.31
CA ILE A 187 0.40 6.15 -14.94
C ILE A 187 -0.51 7.20 -14.33
N THR A 188 -0.94 6.98 -13.07
CA THR A 188 -1.78 7.94 -12.34
C THR A 188 -0.93 8.96 -11.56
N PRO A 189 -1.44 10.16 -11.26
CA PRO A 189 -0.81 11.06 -10.30
C PRO A 189 -1.02 10.59 -8.85
N MET A 190 -0.04 10.84 -7.97
CA MET A 190 -0.15 10.57 -6.52
C MET A 190 -1.27 11.40 -5.87
N GLY A 191 -1.98 10.81 -4.91
CA GLY A 191 -2.96 11.52 -4.06
C GLY A 191 -4.21 12.03 -4.78
N VAL A 192 -4.50 11.55 -6.00
CA VAL A 192 -5.63 11.99 -6.83
C VAL A 192 -6.69 10.91 -6.95
N LEU A 193 -7.96 11.32 -6.99
CA LEU A 193 -9.09 10.49 -7.38
C LEU A 193 -9.31 10.53 -8.90
N ILE A 194 -9.33 9.35 -9.53
CA ILE A 194 -9.74 9.11 -10.91
C ILE A 194 -11.09 8.39 -10.87
N SER A 195 -12.16 9.07 -11.29
CA SER A 195 -13.53 8.54 -11.16
C SER A 195 -14.40 8.74 -12.40
N THR A 196 -13.84 9.36 -13.44
CA THR A 196 -14.52 9.51 -14.73
C THR A 196 -13.68 8.90 -15.84
N GLN A 197 -14.33 8.29 -16.82
CA GLN A 197 -13.62 7.67 -17.93
C GLN A 197 -12.77 8.67 -18.71
N ALA A 198 -13.22 9.93 -18.82
CA ALA A 198 -12.44 10.98 -19.46
C ALA A 198 -11.13 11.32 -18.71
N GLU A 199 -11.10 11.20 -17.38
CA GLU A 199 -9.85 11.34 -16.61
C GLU A 199 -8.93 10.13 -16.86
N ALA A 200 -9.47 8.92 -16.88
CA ALA A 200 -8.73 7.69 -17.15
C ALA A 200 -8.12 7.66 -18.57
N ASP A 201 -8.91 8.05 -19.57
CA ASP A 201 -8.46 8.13 -20.98
C ASP A 201 -7.37 9.18 -21.19
N ALA A 202 -7.33 10.20 -20.34
CA ALA A 202 -6.38 11.31 -20.41
C ALA A 202 -5.07 11.08 -19.64
N LEU A 203 -4.93 9.92 -18.98
CA LEU A 203 -3.71 9.59 -18.24
C LEU A 203 -2.49 9.56 -19.18
N PRO A 204 -1.32 10.02 -18.71
CA PRO A 204 -0.09 9.93 -19.48
C PRO A 204 0.39 8.47 -19.60
N GLU A 205 1.20 8.23 -20.61
CA GLU A 205 1.89 6.94 -20.79
C GLU A 205 3.05 6.82 -19.79
N LEU A 206 3.42 5.59 -19.42
CA LEU A 206 4.65 5.37 -18.65
C LEU A 206 5.88 5.81 -19.44
N ILE A 207 6.89 6.28 -18.72
CA ILE A 207 8.24 6.45 -19.28
C ILE A 207 9.12 5.23 -18.93
N GLU A 208 10.24 5.08 -19.63
CA GLU A 208 11.21 3.98 -19.46
C GLU A 208 11.61 3.79 -17.98
N ALA A 209 11.89 4.88 -17.27
CA ALA A 209 12.26 4.82 -15.85
C ALA A 209 11.15 4.25 -14.93
N ASN A 210 9.86 4.42 -15.28
CA ASN A 210 8.78 3.79 -14.53
C ASN A 210 8.76 2.28 -14.78
N ASP A 211 8.99 1.88 -16.02
CA ASP A 211 9.00 0.47 -16.42
C ASP A 211 10.19 -0.28 -15.83
N GLU A 212 11.38 0.33 -15.83
CA GLU A 212 12.58 -0.18 -15.13
C GLU A 212 12.29 -0.40 -13.63
N PHE A 213 11.68 0.58 -12.96
CA PHE A 213 11.33 0.46 -11.54
C PHE A 213 10.37 -0.71 -11.27
N LYS A 214 9.35 -0.91 -12.12
CA LYS A 214 8.44 -2.07 -11.97
C LYS A 214 9.18 -3.39 -12.11
N HIS A 215 10.10 -3.51 -13.07
CA HIS A 215 10.92 -4.71 -13.26
C HIS A 215 11.77 -4.98 -12.02
N GLU A 216 12.42 -3.97 -11.45
CA GLU A 216 13.21 -4.12 -10.23
C GLU A 216 12.37 -4.65 -9.05
N VAL A 217 11.16 -4.10 -8.85
CA VAL A 217 10.23 -4.57 -7.81
C VAL A 217 9.82 -6.03 -8.06
N GLN A 218 9.52 -6.37 -9.31
CA GLN A 218 9.10 -7.70 -9.71
C GLN A 218 10.21 -8.74 -9.48
N GLU A 219 11.44 -8.44 -9.91
CA GLU A 219 12.60 -9.32 -9.72
C GLU A 219 12.88 -9.60 -8.24
N VAL A 220 12.84 -8.56 -7.41
CA VAL A 220 13.06 -8.69 -5.96
C VAL A 220 12.01 -9.61 -5.34
N ASN A 221 10.73 -9.41 -5.64
CA ASN A 221 9.67 -10.18 -5.00
C ASN A 221 9.59 -11.62 -5.52
N LEU A 222 9.98 -11.86 -6.77
CA LEU A 222 10.11 -13.20 -7.32
C LEU A 222 11.18 -14.01 -6.57
N GLU A 223 12.33 -13.39 -6.31
CA GLU A 223 13.36 -14.02 -5.48
C GLU A 223 12.93 -14.16 -4.01
N PHE A 224 12.14 -13.23 -3.48
CA PHE A 224 11.57 -13.37 -2.13
C PHE A 224 10.67 -14.59 -1.99
N ALA A 225 9.83 -14.90 -2.98
CA ALA A 225 9.00 -16.10 -2.92
C ALA A 225 9.86 -17.35 -2.65
N GLU A 226 10.91 -17.56 -3.45
CA GLU A 226 11.81 -18.70 -3.29
C GLU A 226 12.64 -18.63 -1.98
N SER A 227 13.13 -17.45 -1.63
CA SER A 227 14.04 -17.28 -0.49
C SER A 227 13.32 -17.44 0.85
N TYR A 228 12.07 -16.98 0.95
CA TYR A 228 11.25 -17.20 2.13
C TYR A 228 10.74 -18.64 2.24
N ILE A 229 10.49 -19.34 1.12
CA ILE A 229 10.24 -20.79 1.14
C ILE A 229 11.44 -21.52 1.75
N ARG A 230 12.66 -21.26 1.28
CA ARG A 230 13.88 -21.87 1.84
C ARG A 230 14.03 -21.57 3.33
N LEU A 231 13.83 -20.31 3.73
CA LEU A 231 13.90 -19.93 5.14
C LEU A 231 12.86 -20.69 6.00
N TYR A 232 11.65 -20.86 5.49
CA TYR A 232 10.60 -21.66 6.15
C TYR A 232 10.95 -23.15 6.21
N GLU A 233 11.52 -23.72 5.15
CA GLU A 233 11.99 -25.12 5.14
C GLU A 233 13.11 -25.36 6.16
N GLU A 234 14.01 -24.38 6.33
CA GLU A 234 15.13 -24.45 7.26
C GLU A 234 14.72 -24.25 8.73
N LEU A 235 13.88 -23.25 9.01
CA LEU A 235 13.57 -22.81 10.37
C LEU A 235 12.15 -23.14 10.85
N GLY A 236 11.32 -23.68 9.97
CA GLY A 236 9.89 -23.89 10.20
C GLY A 236 9.11 -22.59 10.34
N ARG A 237 7.84 -22.72 10.79
CA ARG A 237 6.90 -21.60 10.92
C ARG A 237 7.43 -20.48 11.82
N SER A 238 8.12 -20.83 12.91
CA SER A 238 8.70 -19.87 13.86
C SER A 238 9.72 -18.93 13.23
N GLY A 239 10.40 -19.35 12.16
CA GLY A 239 11.37 -18.50 11.44
C GLY A 239 10.73 -17.35 10.66
N VAL A 240 9.42 -17.44 10.38
CA VAL A 240 8.72 -16.52 9.47
C VAL A 240 7.47 -15.85 10.07
N GLU A 241 7.12 -16.14 11.33
CA GLU A 241 5.87 -15.65 11.96
C GLU A 241 6.03 -14.45 12.91
N SER A 242 7.26 -14.05 13.25
CA SER A 242 7.50 -13.00 14.26
C SER A 242 8.82 -12.25 14.01
N ALA A 243 9.47 -11.71 15.04
CA ALA A 243 10.81 -11.16 14.90
C ALA A 243 11.82 -12.27 14.56
N GLY A 244 12.58 -12.12 13.48
CA GLY A 244 13.49 -13.17 13.03
C GLY A 244 14.43 -12.74 11.93
N VAL A 245 15.31 -13.65 11.55
CA VAL A 245 16.32 -13.43 10.51
C VAL A 245 15.66 -13.16 9.14
N ASN A 246 16.31 -12.37 8.28
CA ASN A 246 15.90 -12.26 6.87
C ASN A 246 16.27 -13.52 6.07
N PRO A 247 15.58 -13.81 4.96
CA PRO A 247 16.04 -14.84 4.06
C PRO A 247 17.34 -14.41 3.37
N SER A 248 18.18 -15.38 3.00
CA SER A 248 19.33 -15.14 2.13
C SER A 248 18.85 -14.88 0.70
N THR A 249 19.33 -13.80 0.10
CA THR A 249 19.06 -13.41 -1.30
C THR A 249 20.36 -13.11 -2.04
N SER A 250 20.27 -12.90 -3.36
CA SER A 250 21.38 -12.57 -4.26
C SER A 250 22.02 -11.21 -3.95
N TRP A 251 21.28 -10.31 -3.30
CA TRP A 251 21.78 -8.99 -2.88
C TRP A 251 22.06 -8.89 -1.38
N ASN A 252 21.48 -9.77 -0.57
CA ASN A 252 21.70 -9.85 0.87
C ASN A 252 21.97 -11.31 1.26
N PRO A 253 23.19 -11.82 0.99
CA PRO A 253 23.52 -13.24 1.16
C PRO A 253 23.82 -13.63 2.61
N ASP A 254 23.97 -12.65 3.51
CA ASP A 254 24.32 -12.86 4.90
C ASP A 254 23.12 -12.47 5.80
N PRO A 255 22.30 -13.44 6.21
CA PRO A 255 21.14 -13.20 7.06
C PRO A 255 21.50 -12.56 8.41
N ILE A 256 20.76 -11.52 8.81
CA ILE A 256 20.94 -10.80 10.08
C ILE A 256 19.65 -10.91 10.91
N THR A 257 19.80 -11.11 12.21
CA THR A 257 18.67 -11.10 13.15
C THR A 257 18.47 -9.69 13.72
N PRO A 258 17.23 -9.22 13.91
CA PRO A 258 16.93 -7.93 14.51
C PRO A 258 17.55 -7.74 15.89
N GLN A 259 17.92 -6.50 16.18
CA GLN A 259 18.35 -6.03 17.50
C GLN A 259 17.23 -5.19 18.11
N ILE A 260 16.61 -5.70 19.17
CA ILE A 260 15.51 -5.04 19.87
C ILE A 260 16.01 -4.52 21.21
N GLY A 261 15.95 -3.20 21.41
CA GLY A 261 16.41 -2.53 22.61
C GLY A 261 15.61 -2.90 23.86
N GLU A 262 16.25 -2.74 25.03
CA GLU A 262 15.63 -3.00 26.33
C GLU A 262 14.35 -2.18 26.55
N ALA A 263 13.45 -2.70 27.39
CA ALA A 263 12.16 -2.06 27.70
C ALA A 263 11.27 -1.76 26.47
N THR A 264 11.50 -2.44 25.34
CA THR A 264 10.66 -2.35 24.15
C THR A 264 9.44 -3.26 24.25
N VAL A 265 8.27 -2.75 23.87
CA VAL A 265 7.02 -3.52 23.81
C VAL A 265 6.64 -3.80 22.36
N LEU A 266 6.46 -5.07 22.02
CA LEU A 266 5.94 -5.51 20.72
C LEU A 266 4.54 -6.06 20.92
N ALA A 267 3.57 -5.53 20.18
CA ALA A 267 2.20 -6.04 20.18
C ALA A 267 2.06 -7.30 19.31
N GLU A 268 0.85 -7.85 19.25
CA GLU A 268 0.54 -9.04 18.44
C GLU A 268 0.67 -8.78 16.94
N LEU A 269 1.00 -9.84 16.18
CA LEU A 269 1.13 -9.81 14.71
C LEU A 269 2.20 -8.86 14.18
N VAL A 270 3.16 -8.47 15.03
CA VAL A 270 4.34 -7.70 14.62
C VAL A 270 5.33 -8.61 13.89
N ARG A 271 5.76 -8.19 12.70
CA ARG A 271 6.81 -8.84 11.91
C ARG A 271 8.04 -7.94 11.86
N ILE A 272 9.18 -8.42 12.37
CA ILE A 272 10.46 -7.71 12.29
C ILE A 272 11.51 -8.62 11.66
N VAL A 273 12.19 -8.17 10.61
CA VAL A 273 13.01 -9.05 9.76
C VAL A 273 14.32 -8.40 9.38
N GLY A 274 15.42 -9.12 9.47
CA GLY A 274 16.72 -8.65 8.97
C GLY A 274 17.46 -7.73 9.92
N ASP A 275 18.38 -6.92 9.38
CA ASP A 275 19.15 -5.92 10.15
C ASP A 275 18.26 -4.71 10.52
N VAL A 276 17.31 -4.97 11.41
CA VAL A 276 16.51 -3.97 12.09
C VAL A 276 17.15 -3.69 13.43
N ARG A 277 17.40 -2.41 13.72
CA ARG A 277 17.95 -1.96 15.01
C ARG A 277 16.94 -1.01 15.63
N LEU A 278 16.15 -1.53 16.57
CA LEU A 278 15.10 -0.79 17.26
C LEU A 278 15.61 -0.35 18.63
N GLY A 279 15.67 0.96 18.86
CA GLY A 279 16.18 1.54 20.10
C GLY A 279 15.32 1.24 21.32
N GLU A 280 15.93 1.35 22.49
CA GLU A 280 15.33 1.09 23.81
C GLU A 280 14.07 1.92 24.08
N GLU A 281 13.24 1.44 25.00
CA GLU A 281 12.04 2.10 25.50
C GLU A 281 11.01 2.42 24.40
N SER A 282 11.04 1.66 23.30
CA SER A 282 10.16 1.83 22.16
C SER A 282 8.87 1.00 22.29
N SER A 283 7.86 1.31 21.49
CA SER A 283 6.66 0.49 21.37
C SER A 283 6.28 0.29 19.91
N VAL A 284 5.88 -0.93 19.56
CA VAL A 284 5.42 -1.31 18.21
C VAL A 284 4.00 -1.86 18.29
N GLY A 285 3.06 -1.18 17.64
CA GLY A 285 1.64 -1.53 17.60
C GLY A 285 1.34 -2.78 16.79
N GLN A 286 0.09 -3.22 16.85
CA GLN A 286 -0.34 -4.50 16.25
C GLN A 286 -0.19 -4.48 14.72
N ARG A 287 0.10 -5.63 14.11
CA ARG A 287 0.18 -5.79 12.64
C ARG A 287 1.22 -4.90 11.94
N THR A 288 2.19 -4.39 12.67
CA THR A 288 3.29 -3.60 12.11
C THR A 288 4.35 -4.52 11.50
N ALA A 289 4.84 -4.17 10.31
CA ALA A 289 5.89 -4.88 9.59
C ALA A 289 7.14 -3.99 9.48
N ILE A 290 8.30 -4.49 9.90
CA ILE A 290 9.59 -3.81 9.78
C ILE A 290 10.55 -4.79 9.10
N ARG A 291 10.83 -4.55 7.82
CA ARG A 291 11.54 -5.51 6.97
C ARG A 291 12.81 -4.91 6.39
N ALA A 292 13.95 -5.36 6.89
CA ALA A 292 15.28 -5.06 6.36
C ALA A 292 15.83 -6.26 5.54
N ASP A 293 14.98 -6.81 4.67
CA ASP A 293 15.29 -7.98 3.83
C ASP A 293 15.67 -7.61 2.39
N GLU A 294 15.20 -6.47 1.88
CA GLU A 294 15.62 -5.88 0.60
C GLU A 294 16.72 -4.83 0.80
N GLY A 295 16.34 -3.64 1.26
CA GLY A 295 17.24 -2.60 1.74
C GLY A 295 17.56 -2.78 3.22
N THR A 296 18.81 -2.53 3.58
CA THR A 296 19.36 -2.79 4.91
C THR A 296 20.49 -1.79 5.20
N PRO A 297 20.64 -1.31 6.46
CA PRO A 297 19.82 -1.60 7.63
C PRO A 297 18.52 -0.78 7.69
N ILE A 298 17.63 -1.12 8.63
CA ILE A 298 16.58 -0.23 9.12
C ILE A 298 16.90 0.13 10.58
N VAL A 299 17.23 1.39 10.84
CA VAL A 299 17.59 1.89 12.17
C VAL A 299 16.50 2.81 12.68
N ILE A 300 15.98 2.52 13.87
CA ILE A 300 14.96 3.31 14.55
C ILE A 300 15.48 3.66 15.94
N GLY A 301 15.55 4.96 16.25
CA GLY A 301 16.08 5.49 17.50
C GLY A 301 15.29 5.09 18.74
N ARG A 302 15.78 5.54 19.90
CA ARG A 302 15.16 5.25 21.20
C ARG A 302 13.82 5.93 21.35
N ARG A 303 12.98 5.38 22.23
CA ARG A 303 11.69 5.95 22.64
C ARG A 303 10.73 6.18 21.47
N ALA A 304 10.87 5.39 20.40
CA ALA A 304 9.95 5.44 19.28
C ALA A 304 8.56 4.94 19.72
N ARG A 305 7.52 5.59 19.21
CA ARG A 305 6.11 5.22 19.42
C ARG A 305 5.53 4.91 18.04
N ILE A 306 5.70 3.66 17.62
CA ILE A 306 5.18 3.15 16.35
C ILE A 306 3.81 2.54 16.65
N GLN A 307 2.75 3.10 16.06
CA GLN A 307 1.40 2.58 16.24
C GLN A 307 1.16 1.32 15.39
N SER A 308 -0.10 0.99 15.13
CA SER A 308 -0.50 -0.27 14.49
C SER A 308 -0.46 -0.16 12.97
N ARG A 309 -0.23 -1.30 12.32
CA ARG A 309 -0.20 -1.40 10.85
C ARG A 309 0.78 -0.39 10.24
N VAL A 310 1.93 -0.16 10.86
CA VAL A 310 2.99 0.63 10.21
C VAL A 310 3.84 -0.33 9.37
N THR A 311 4.30 0.12 8.21
CA THR A 311 5.22 -0.64 7.37
C THR A 311 6.51 0.13 7.19
N PHE A 312 7.62 -0.49 7.60
CA PHE A 312 8.98 -0.05 7.29
C PHE A 312 9.61 -1.02 6.31
N HIS A 313 10.11 -0.49 5.21
CA HIS A 313 10.80 -1.26 4.18
C HIS A 313 11.82 -0.37 3.47
N ALA A 314 12.66 -0.91 2.60
CA ALA A 314 13.66 -0.14 1.89
C ALA A 314 14.01 -0.81 0.57
N LEU A 315 14.26 -0.01 -0.47
CA LEU A 315 14.73 -0.53 -1.75
C LEU A 315 16.13 -1.12 -1.64
N LYS A 316 16.46 -2.05 -2.54
CA LYS A 316 17.78 -2.69 -2.66
C LYS A 316 18.92 -1.67 -2.64
N GLY A 317 19.90 -1.90 -1.77
CA GLY A 317 21.07 -1.01 -1.61
C GLY A 317 20.77 0.31 -0.89
N THR A 318 19.57 0.49 -0.35
CA THR A 318 19.16 1.65 0.44
C THR A 318 18.88 1.26 1.89
N ARG A 319 18.52 2.24 2.72
CA ARG A 319 18.28 2.08 4.16
C ARG A 319 17.16 2.99 4.65
N VAL A 320 16.69 2.74 5.87
CA VAL A 320 15.85 3.66 6.62
C VAL A 320 16.59 4.07 7.89
N ASP A 321 16.65 5.36 8.16
CA ASP A 321 17.11 5.92 9.42
C ASP A 321 16.02 6.76 10.04
N VAL A 322 15.67 6.49 11.30
CA VAL A 322 14.75 7.29 12.10
C VAL A 322 15.42 7.64 13.42
N GLY A 323 15.43 8.93 13.75
CA GLY A 323 15.97 9.48 15.00
C GLY A 323 15.21 9.06 16.24
N GLU A 324 15.57 9.67 17.37
CA GLU A 324 14.93 9.42 18.66
C GLU A 324 13.55 10.08 18.77
N ASN A 325 12.71 9.53 19.65
CA ASN A 325 11.41 10.08 20.04
C ASN A 325 10.40 10.20 18.89
N ALA A 326 10.60 9.46 17.79
CA ALA A 326 9.67 9.43 16.68
C ALA A 326 8.27 8.92 17.13
N ARG A 327 7.22 9.58 16.67
CA ARG A 327 5.82 9.19 16.88
C ARG A 327 5.20 8.95 15.51
N ILE A 328 4.79 7.72 15.24
CA ILE A 328 4.34 7.30 13.92
C ILE A 328 2.95 6.70 14.06
N GLY A 329 1.97 7.40 13.48
CA GLY A 329 0.54 7.05 13.53
C GLY A 329 0.20 5.71 12.86
N ASP A 330 -1.05 5.31 12.96
CA ASP A 330 -1.54 4.06 12.39
C ASP A 330 -1.41 4.06 10.85
N GLY A 331 -1.14 2.91 10.23
CA GLY A 331 -1.25 2.78 8.77
C GLY A 331 -0.15 3.49 7.94
N ASN A 332 0.91 3.98 8.59
CA ASN A 332 2.00 4.70 7.92
C ASN A 332 2.90 3.76 7.08
N VAL A 333 3.39 4.27 5.95
CA VAL A 333 4.44 3.62 5.14
C VAL A 333 5.71 4.47 5.20
N ILE A 334 6.74 3.96 5.86
CA ILE A 334 8.08 4.57 5.93
C ILE A 334 9.03 3.75 5.08
N HIS A 335 9.37 4.26 3.90
CA HIS A 335 10.09 3.49 2.89
C HIS A 335 11.45 4.09 2.52
N GLY A 336 12.49 3.27 2.56
CA GLY A 336 13.86 3.62 2.18
C GLY A 336 14.03 3.84 0.67
N PRO A 337 14.96 4.72 0.23
CA PRO A 337 15.87 5.50 1.07
C PRO A 337 15.11 6.60 1.81
N VAL A 338 15.31 6.71 3.13
CA VAL A 338 14.76 7.82 3.91
C VAL A 338 15.63 8.03 5.15
N SER A 339 15.86 9.29 5.48
CA SER A 339 16.52 9.71 6.72
C SER A 339 15.60 10.66 7.45
N ILE A 340 15.21 10.31 8.67
CA ILE A 340 14.28 11.05 9.51
C ILE A 340 14.98 11.43 10.81
N GLY A 341 14.98 12.72 11.14
CA GLY A 341 15.58 13.28 12.35
C GLY A 341 14.83 12.97 13.64
N ASP A 342 15.25 13.63 14.72
CA ASP A 342 14.68 13.46 16.04
C ASP A 342 13.31 14.15 16.16
N ASN A 343 12.45 13.63 17.04
CA ASN A 343 11.12 14.16 17.33
C ASN A 343 10.21 14.26 16.09
N PHE A 344 10.42 13.39 15.11
CA PHE A 344 9.51 13.25 13.98
C PHE A 344 8.12 12.82 14.45
N GLU A 345 7.09 13.49 13.96
CA GLU A 345 5.70 13.13 14.21
C GLU A 345 4.99 12.88 12.87
N SER A 346 4.48 11.68 12.64
CA SER A 346 3.46 11.45 11.63
C SER A 346 2.14 11.08 12.29
N GLU A 347 1.06 11.70 11.80
CA GLU A 347 -0.30 11.25 12.07
C GLU A 347 -0.60 10.00 11.22
N ASP A 348 -1.86 9.59 11.16
CA ASP A 348 -2.23 8.32 10.53
C ASP A 348 -2.07 8.36 9.01
N ASP A 349 -1.89 7.19 8.41
CA ASP A 349 -2.10 6.99 6.98
C ASP A 349 -1.15 7.77 6.05
N CYS A 350 0.04 8.17 6.55
CA CYS A 350 1.02 8.90 5.73
C CYS A 350 1.94 7.97 4.93
N VAL A 351 2.51 8.50 3.86
CA VAL A 351 3.62 7.88 3.11
C VAL A 351 4.85 8.77 3.22
N VAL A 352 5.99 8.22 3.60
CA VAL A 352 7.29 8.89 3.58
C VAL A 352 8.30 8.02 2.83
N PHE A 353 8.76 8.51 1.68
CA PHE A 353 9.60 7.76 0.75
C PHE A 353 10.58 8.68 0.01
N ARG A 354 11.85 8.27 -0.11
CA ARG A 354 12.90 9.01 -0.83
C ARG A 354 13.29 10.38 -0.27
N ALA A 355 12.82 10.76 0.92
CA ALA A 355 13.03 12.08 1.50
C ALA A 355 14.13 12.12 2.59
N THR A 356 14.72 13.30 2.77
CA THR A 356 15.41 13.67 4.01
C THR A 356 14.46 14.51 4.85
N VAL A 357 14.27 14.14 6.11
CA VAL A 357 13.38 14.80 7.05
C VAL A 357 14.22 15.23 8.24
N GLU A 358 14.39 16.54 8.44
CA GLU A 358 15.13 17.10 9.58
C GLU A 358 14.32 16.97 10.88
N ASP A 359 14.89 17.45 12.00
CA ASP A 359 14.29 17.32 13.33
C ASP A 359 12.94 18.06 13.43
N ASN A 360 12.09 17.62 14.37
CA ASN A 360 10.85 18.31 14.73
C ASN A 360 9.82 18.46 13.58
N VAL A 361 9.97 17.71 12.49
CA VAL A 361 9.02 17.70 11.37
C VAL A 361 7.73 16.97 11.73
N THR A 362 6.60 17.51 11.26
CA THR A 362 5.28 16.90 11.38
C THR A 362 4.69 16.57 10.03
N VAL A 363 4.21 15.34 9.84
CA VAL A 363 3.46 14.91 8.66
C VAL A 363 2.04 14.57 9.07
N ARG A 364 1.07 15.35 8.59
CA ARG A 364 -0.33 15.17 8.98
C ARG A 364 -1.05 14.12 8.16
N SER A 365 -2.22 13.72 8.66
CA SER A 365 -2.93 12.53 8.23
C SER A 365 -3.08 12.42 6.72
N GLY A 366 -2.82 11.25 6.16
CA GLY A 366 -2.97 10.99 4.73
C GLY A 366 -1.99 11.73 3.80
N ALA A 367 -1.01 12.47 4.32
CA ALA A 367 -0.04 13.16 3.49
C ALA A 367 0.94 12.17 2.80
N THR A 368 1.44 12.57 1.64
CA THR A 368 2.39 11.79 0.82
C THR A 368 3.65 12.61 0.62
N VAL A 369 4.73 12.22 1.29
CA VAL A 369 6.07 12.77 1.13
C VAL A 369 6.85 11.77 0.28
N ALA A 370 6.99 12.03 -1.02
CA ALA A 370 7.56 11.08 -1.96
C ALA A 370 8.41 11.79 -3.02
N GLY A 371 9.73 11.75 -2.86
CA GLY A 371 10.67 12.37 -3.79
C GLY A 371 12.01 12.70 -3.13
N GLU A 372 13.00 13.08 -3.93
CA GLU A 372 14.37 13.35 -3.48
C GLU A 372 14.53 14.82 -3.04
N PHE A 373 14.00 15.15 -1.86
CA PHE A 373 14.07 16.50 -1.29
C PHE A 373 14.25 16.47 0.23
N THR A 374 14.43 17.65 0.84
CA THR A 374 14.55 17.84 2.29
C THR A 374 13.33 18.57 2.86
N LEU A 375 12.65 17.98 3.84
CA LEU A 375 11.78 18.70 4.77
C LEU A 375 12.65 19.29 5.88
N ARG A 376 12.61 20.62 6.02
CA ARG A 376 13.46 21.35 6.97
C ARG A 376 12.95 21.23 8.39
N GLU A 377 13.83 21.52 9.34
CA GLU A 377 13.51 21.44 10.77
C GLU A 377 12.20 22.20 11.08
N GLY A 378 11.29 21.54 11.79
CA GLY A 378 10.02 22.13 12.21
C GLY A 378 8.96 22.25 11.10
N THR A 379 9.22 21.80 9.87
CA THR A 379 8.22 21.80 8.79
C THR A 379 6.98 20.99 9.18
N ILE A 380 5.80 21.50 8.81
CA ILE A 380 4.52 20.80 8.94
C ILE A 380 3.98 20.52 7.54
N VAL A 381 3.89 19.25 7.16
CA VAL A 381 3.18 18.80 5.96
C VAL A 381 1.68 18.72 6.29
N PRO A 382 0.80 19.51 5.64
CA PRO A 382 -0.62 19.50 5.91
C PRO A 382 -1.32 18.19 5.51
N GLU A 383 -2.51 17.97 6.07
CA GLU A 383 -3.33 16.78 5.82
C GLU A 383 -3.58 16.57 4.33
N GLY A 384 -3.45 15.32 3.87
CA GLY A 384 -3.69 14.91 2.48
C GLY A 384 -2.77 15.57 1.43
N THR A 385 -1.73 16.30 1.86
CA THR A 385 -0.85 17.02 0.93
C THR A 385 0.13 16.05 0.29
N VAL A 386 0.34 16.19 -1.01
CA VAL A 386 1.42 15.52 -1.75
C VAL A 386 2.59 16.49 -1.86
N VAL A 387 3.77 16.05 -1.46
CA VAL A 387 5.04 16.78 -1.58
C VAL A 387 6.01 15.89 -2.34
N SER A 388 6.47 16.39 -3.48
CA SER A 388 7.30 15.62 -4.42
C SER A 388 8.54 16.37 -4.89
N THR A 389 8.63 17.67 -4.60
CA THR A 389 9.74 18.54 -5.01
C THR A 389 10.24 19.39 -3.87
N GLN A 390 11.47 19.90 -3.99
CA GLN A 390 12.03 20.84 -3.02
C GLN A 390 11.25 22.17 -2.98
N GLU A 391 10.73 22.65 -4.11
CA GLU A 391 9.93 23.89 -4.16
C GLU A 391 8.65 23.75 -3.34
N GLU A 392 7.94 22.62 -3.46
CA GLU A 392 6.76 22.32 -2.65
C GLU A 392 7.12 22.22 -1.16
N ALA A 393 8.23 21.56 -0.83
CA ALA A 393 8.71 21.42 0.54
C ALA A 393 9.07 22.77 1.19
N ASP A 394 9.76 23.64 0.46
CA ASP A 394 10.18 24.98 0.93
C ASP A 394 8.98 25.93 1.14
N ALA A 395 7.85 25.65 0.50
CA ALA A 395 6.62 26.44 0.63
C ALA A 395 5.76 26.04 1.84
N LEU A 396 6.11 24.96 2.55
CA LEU A 396 5.33 24.45 3.68
C LEU A 396 5.48 25.33 4.94
N PRO A 397 4.46 25.36 5.81
CA PRO A 397 4.55 26.05 7.09
C PRO A 397 5.59 25.39 8.00
N VAL A 398 6.19 26.20 8.88
CA VAL A 398 7.14 25.77 9.92
C VAL A 398 6.55 26.15 11.29
N ARG A 399 6.79 25.32 12.31
CA ARG A 399 6.32 25.50 13.70
C ARG A 399 6.84 26.78 14.36
#